data_AF-D5G731-F1
#
_entry.id   AF-D5G731-F1
#
_cell.length_a   1.000
_cell.length_b   1.000
_cell.length_c   1.000
_cell.angle_alpha   90.00
_cell.angle_beta   90.00
_cell.angle_gamma   90.00
#
_symmetry.space_group_name_H-M   'P 1'
#
loop_
_entity.id
_entity.type
_entity.pdbx_description
1 polymer ?
#
loop_
_entity_poly.entity_id
_entity_poly.type
_entity_poly.pdbx_seq_one_letter_code
_entity_poly.pdbx_strand_id
1 'polypeptide(L)'
;MCTVSSSDSRAPDYETVERRYNIAVNLESWELLAMHSIAGNESIPRVRLRMLKSLAGLPTRAESTPPTPPPPVAQSSSGSMGNGRRRLSREQQ
;
A
#
# COMPACT_ATOMS: atom_id res chain seq x y z
N MET A 1 -31.27 -31.33 5.46
CA MET A 1 -30.23 -31.57 4.45
C MET A 1 -29.82 -30.22 3.88
N CYS A 2 -28.65 -29.72 4.27
CA CYS A 2 -28.12 -28.43 3.79
C CYS A 2 -27.15 -28.73 2.65
N THR A 3 -27.47 -28.26 1.44
CA THR A 3 -26.55 -28.34 0.30
C THR A 3 -25.46 -27.30 0.50
N VAL A 4 -24.28 -27.75 0.90
CA VAL A 4 -23.07 -26.93 0.91
C VAL A 4 -22.73 -26.62 -0.55
N SER A 5 -22.86 -25.36 -0.95
CA SER A 5 -22.40 -24.88 -2.26
C SER A 5 -20.89 -24.94 -2.31
N SER A 6 -20.37 -26.12 -2.65
CA SER A 6 -18.95 -26.40 -2.78
C SER A 6 -18.55 -26.27 -4.25
N SER A 7 -17.87 -25.18 -4.61
CA SER A 7 -16.83 -25.12 -5.66
C SER A 7 -16.18 -23.74 -5.64
N ASP A 8 -15.50 -23.43 -4.54
CA ASP A 8 -14.51 -22.35 -4.46
C ASP A 8 -13.22 -22.83 -5.17
N SER A 9 -13.15 -22.61 -6.49
CA SER A 9 -12.03 -22.96 -7.38
C SER A 9 -12.11 -22.23 -8.73
N ARG A 10 -12.67 -21.02 -8.79
CA ARG A 10 -12.79 -20.28 -10.06
C ARG A 10 -11.54 -19.43 -10.30
N ALA A 11 -10.96 -19.60 -11.49
CA ALA A 11 -9.89 -18.77 -12.03
C ALA A 11 -10.14 -17.26 -11.79
N PRO A 12 -9.09 -16.42 -11.75
CA PRO A 12 -9.29 -14.98 -11.60
C PRO A 12 -10.27 -14.48 -12.66
N ASP A 13 -11.30 -13.75 -12.25
CA ASP A 13 -12.30 -13.20 -13.15
C ASP A 13 -11.61 -12.45 -14.30
N TYR A 14 -12.02 -12.72 -15.54
CA TYR A 14 -11.39 -12.11 -16.73
C TYR A 14 -11.31 -10.59 -16.61
N GLU A 15 -12.37 -9.94 -16.11
CA GLU A 15 -12.41 -8.50 -15.86
C GLU A 15 -11.32 -8.03 -14.87
N THR A 16 -11.00 -8.85 -13.85
CA THR A 16 -9.95 -8.54 -12.88
C THR A 16 -8.58 -8.66 -13.53
N VAL A 17 -8.37 -9.66 -14.38
CA VAL A 17 -7.11 -9.85 -15.13
C VAL A 17 -6.90 -8.69 -16.10
N GLU A 18 -7.93 -8.34 -16.87
CA GLU A 18 -7.91 -7.22 -17.81
C GLU A 18 -7.64 -5.89 -17.10
N ARG A 19 -8.32 -5.63 -15.97
CA ARG A 19 -8.10 -4.40 -15.19
C ARG A 19 -6.68 -4.32 -14.65
N ARG A 20 -6.11 -5.42 -14.14
CA ARG A 20 -4.70 -5.48 -13.72
C ARG A 20 -3.76 -5.18 -14.88
N TYR A 21 -3.98 -5.82 -16.02
CA TYR A 21 -3.18 -5.62 -17.21
C TYR A 21 -3.20 -4.15 -17.65
N ASN A 22 -4.38 -3.54 -17.73
CA ASN A 22 -4.53 -2.14 -18.09
C ASN A 22 -3.78 -1.22 -17.13
N ILE A 23 -3.87 -1.45 -15.82
CA ILE A 23 -3.14 -0.65 -14.84
C ILE A 23 -1.62 -0.83 -15.00
N ALA A 24 -1.15 -2.06 -15.23
CA ALA A 24 0.27 -2.35 -15.43
C ALA A 24 0.83 -1.62 -16.67
N VAL A 25 0.13 -1.70 -17.81
CA VAL A 25 0.51 -0.99 -19.04
C VAL A 25 0.61 0.52 -18.82
N ASN A 26 -0.36 1.10 -18.09
CA ASN A 26 -0.32 2.53 -17.77
C ASN A 26 0.85 2.89 -16.83
N LEU A 27 1.27 2.00 -15.94
CA LEU A 27 2.39 2.23 -15.02
C LEU A 27 3.77 2.09 -15.68
N GLU A 28 3.87 1.29 -16.74
CA GLU A 28 5.12 1.04 -17.48
C GLU A 28 5.43 2.12 -18.52
N SER A 29 4.40 2.78 -19.07
CA SER A 29 4.57 3.82 -20.09
C SER A 29 4.63 5.23 -19.51
N TRP A 30 5.75 5.91 -19.73
CA TRP A 30 5.92 7.32 -19.38
C TRP A 30 4.94 8.24 -20.11
N GLU A 31 4.65 7.95 -21.38
CA GLU A 31 3.75 8.76 -22.20
C GLU A 31 2.31 8.69 -21.68
N LEU A 32 1.85 7.49 -21.30
CA LEU A 32 0.53 7.32 -20.68
C LEU A 32 0.46 8.07 -19.35
N LEU A 33 1.46 7.94 -18.48
CA LEU A 33 1.52 8.68 -17.22
C LEU A 33 1.50 10.20 -17.43
N ALA A 34 2.20 10.71 -18.45
CA ALA A 34 2.19 12.12 -18.79
C ALA A 34 0.82 12.58 -19.29
N MET A 35 0.14 11.81 -20.15
CA MET A 35 -1.22 12.13 -20.60
C MET A 35 -2.21 12.18 -19.42
N HIS A 36 -2.17 11.19 -18.52
CA HIS A 36 -3.00 11.19 -17.32
C HIS A 36 -2.68 12.36 -16.38
N SER A 37 -1.41 12.74 -16.28
CA SER A 37 -0.95 13.90 -15.49
C SER A 37 -1.51 15.21 -16.03
N ILE A 38 -1.45 15.41 -17.35
CA ILE A 38 -1.97 16.61 -18.02
C ILE A 38 -3.49 16.65 -17.92
N ALA A 39 -4.18 15.54 -18.22
CA ALA A 39 -5.63 15.46 -18.18
C ALA A 39 -6.21 15.66 -16.77
N GLY A 40 -5.53 15.14 -15.74
CA GLY A 40 -5.94 15.25 -14.35
C GLY A 40 -5.41 16.49 -13.61
N ASN A 41 -4.57 17.31 -14.23
CA ASN A 41 -3.82 18.40 -13.57
C ASN A 41 -3.14 17.95 -12.26
N GLU A 42 -2.53 16.77 -12.29
CA GLU A 42 -1.85 16.14 -11.16
C GLU A 42 -0.41 15.87 -11.53
N SER A 43 0.51 15.99 -10.56
CA SER A 43 1.90 15.57 -10.78
C SER A 43 1.98 14.06 -11.10
N ILE A 44 2.86 13.66 -12.01
CA ILE A 44 3.10 12.24 -12.38
C ILE A 44 3.23 11.29 -11.17
N PRO A 45 3.96 11.64 -10.07
CA PRO A 45 4.03 10.78 -8.89
C PRO A 45 2.67 10.50 -8.23
N ARG A 46 1.74 11.46 -8.23
CA ARG A 46 0.38 11.29 -7.69
C ARG A 46 -0.45 10.34 -8.55
N VAL A 47 -0.36 10.48 -9.88
CA VAL A 47 -1.01 9.57 -10.83
C VAL A 47 -0.52 8.14 -10.61
N ARG A 48 0.80 7.95 -10.56
CA ARG A 48 1.43 6.65 -10.34
C ARG A 48 1.01 6.02 -9.01
N LEU A 49 0.99 6.80 -7.92
CA LEU A 49 0.54 6.33 -6.61
C LEU A 49 -0.93 5.89 -6.64
N ARG A 50 -1.82 6.67 -7.28
CA ARG A 50 -3.23 6.30 -7.43
C ARG A 50 -3.40 4.99 -8.19
N MET A 51 -2.69 4.81 -9.30
CA MET A 51 -2.73 3.57 -10.09
C MET A 51 -2.22 2.36 -9.30
N LEU A 52 -1.12 2.52 -8.55
CA LEU A 52 -0.62 1.47 -7.65
C LEU A 52 -1.64 1.10 -6.56
N LYS A 53 -2.34 2.09 -5.99
CA LYS A 53 -3.43 1.81 -5.04
C LYS A 53 -4.58 1.05 -5.70
N SER A 54 -4.96 1.44 -6.92
CA SER A 54 -5.98 0.71 -7.68
C SER A 54 -5.56 -0.72 -7.98
N LEU A 55 -4.28 -0.97 -8.27
CA LEU A 55 -3.75 -2.32 -8.51
C LEU A 55 -3.79 -3.18 -7.23
N ALA A 56 -3.39 -2.60 -6.09
CA ALA A 56 -3.38 -3.29 -4.80
C ALA A 56 -4.79 -3.65 -4.29
N GLY A 57 -5.82 -2.90 -4.71
CA GLY A 57 -7.21 -3.17 -4.34
C GLY A 57 -7.91 -4.25 -5.18
N LEU A 58 -7.21 -4.93 -6.08
CA LEU A 58 -7.82 -5.97 -6.94
C LEU A 58 -7.68 -7.37 -6.33
N PRO A 59 -8.78 -8.16 -6.28
CA PRO A 59 -8.86 -9.40 -5.52
C PRO A 59 -7.83 -10.42 -6.00
N THR A 60 -6.81 -10.68 -5.18
CA THR A 60 -5.76 -11.63 -5.54
C THR A 60 -6.25 -13.05 -5.28
N ARG A 61 -5.74 -14.03 -6.03
CA ARG A 61 -6.12 -15.45 -5.91
C ARG A 61 -5.97 -16.02 -4.48
N ALA A 62 -5.33 -15.29 -3.57
CA ALA A 62 -5.04 -15.67 -2.19
C ALA A 62 -5.98 -15.02 -1.14
N GLU A 63 -7.02 -14.28 -1.52
CA GLU A 63 -7.84 -13.51 -0.58
C GLU A 63 -8.91 -14.38 0.13
N SER A 64 -8.46 -15.37 0.91
CA SER A 64 -9.27 -16.06 1.92
C SER A 64 -8.81 -15.78 3.36
N THR A 65 -7.76 -14.96 3.53
CA THR A 65 -7.30 -14.50 4.85
C THR A 65 -7.50 -12.99 5.00
N PRO A 66 -8.26 -12.52 6.00
CA PRO A 66 -8.42 -11.10 6.25
C PRO A 66 -7.06 -10.46 6.58
N PRO A 67 -6.81 -9.21 6.14
CA PRO A 67 -5.58 -8.50 6.49
C PRO A 67 -5.53 -8.30 8.00
N THR A 68 -4.59 -8.94 8.68
CA THR A 68 -4.33 -8.71 10.10
C THR A 68 -4.03 -7.22 10.29
N PRO A 69 -4.77 -6.50 11.15
CA PRO A 69 -4.48 -5.09 11.40
C PRO A 69 -3.04 -4.93 11.93
N PRO A 70 -2.34 -3.85 11.56
CA PRO A 70 -1.01 -3.58 12.09
C PRO A 70 -1.06 -3.51 13.63
N PRO A 71 -0.06 -4.05 14.35
CA PRO A 71 -0.06 -3.99 15.81
C PRO A 71 -0.02 -2.53 16.27
N PRO A 72 -0.75 -2.17 17.35
CA PRO A 72 -0.69 -0.82 17.90
C PRO A 72 0.75 -0.51 18.32
N VAL A 73 1.28 0.62 17.86
CA VAL A 73 2.59 1.14 18.28
C VAL A 73 2.57 1.29 19.80
N ALA A 74 3.39 0.50 20.50
CA ALA A 74 3.55 0.62 21.93
C ALA A 74 4.07 2.03 22.25
N GLN A 75 3.23 2.88 22.83
CA GLN A 75 3.67 4.09 23.48
C GLN A 75 4.50 3.68 24.70
N SER A 76 5.82 3.73 24.58
CA SER A 76 6.72 3.64 25.72
C SER A 76 6.44 4.84 26.63
N SER A 77 5.64 4.57 27.65
CA SER A 77 5.29 5.53 28.69
C SER A 77 6.51 5.75 29.57
N SER A 78 6.81 7.03 29.73
CA SER A 78 7.85 7.62 30.58
C SER A 78 7.89 7.08 32.02
N GLY A 79 9.12 6.94 32.54
CA GLY A 79 9.46 6.74 33.96
C GLY A 79 10.55 5.68 34.12
N SER A 80 11.60 5.78 34.92
CA SER A 80 12.09 6.77 35.88
C SER A 80 13.47 6.27 36.36
N MET A 81 14.36 7.19 36.75
CA MET A 81 15.58 7.02 37.55
C MET A 81 16.84 6.39 36.92
N GLY A 82 17.97 7.08 37.07
CA GLY A 82 19.24 6.40 37.35
C GLY A 82 20.51 6.93 36.66
N ASN A 83 21.00 8.08 37.12
CA ASN A 83 22.41 8.32 37.47
C ASN A 83 23.51 8.16 36.38
N GLY A 84 24.19 9.27 36.03
CA GLY A 84 25.63 9.20 35.74
C GLY A 84 26.19 10.06 34.59
N ARG A 85 26.64 11.27 34.94
CA ARG A 85 27.95 11.85 34.56
C ARG A 85 28.30 12.05 33.06
N ARG A 86 28.08 13.29 32.62
CA ARG A 86 29.08 14.37 32.36
C ARG A 86 28.82 15.11 31.05
N ARG A 87 28.23 16.28 31.27
CA ARG A 87 28.12 17.46 30.43
C ARG A 87 29.50 17.93 29.96
N LEU A 88 29.75 17.88 28.66
CA LEU A 88 30.69 18.77 27.97
C LEU A 88 29.86 19.59 26.96
N SER A 89 29.24 20.64 27.47
CA SER A 89 28.89 21.79 26.65
C SER A 89 29.94 22.84 26.94
N ARG A 90 30.44 23.51 25.90
CA ARG A 90 30.35 24.97 25.74
C ARG A 90 31.41 25.46 24.75
N GLU A 91 30.92 25.95 23.61
CA GLU A 91 31.61 26.96 22.81
C GLU A 91 32.01 28.17 23.66
N GLN A 92 33.20 28.69 23.43
CA GLN A 92 33.60 30.11 23.48
C GLN A 92 34.95 30.16 22.73
N GLN A 93 35.04 30.86 21.59
CA GLN A 93 35.50 32.27 21.52
C GLN A 93 36.75 32.53 22.35
#